data_AF-A0A4Z0QHK5-F1
#
_entry.id   AF-A0A4Z0QHK5-F1
#
_cell.length_a   1.000
_cell.length_b   1.000
_cell.length_c   1.000
_cell.angle_alpha   90.00
_cell.angle_beta   90.00
_cell.angle_gamma   90.00
#
_symmetry.space_group_name_H-M   'P 1'
#
loop_
_entity.id
_entity.type
_entity.pdbx_description
1 polymer ?
#
loop_
_entity_poly.entity_id
_entity_poly.type
_entity_poly.pdbx_seq_one_letter_code
_entity_poly.pdbx_strand_id
1 'polypeptide(L)' 'MMSTYRYLGDRLARLSGSPLVGQHCRAVHDERGKCIRGRNGSMLVEFATGRAVVPGRQLRKNPAPTR' A
#
# COMPACT_ATOMS: atom_id res chain seq x y z
N MET A 1 -2.02 8.07 -13.78
CA MET A 1 -2.50 8.46 -12.43
C MET A 1 -1.88 7.55 -11.38
N MET A 2 -1.29 8.11 -10.32
CA MET A 2 -0.77 7.32 -9.19
C MET A 2 -1.93 6.62 -8.48
N SER A 3 -1.89 5.29 -8.41
CA SER A 3 -2.92 4.56 -7.67
C SER A 3 -2.73 4.79 -6.17
N THR A 4 -3.76 5.35 -5.54
CA THR A 4 -3.82 5.51 -4.08
C THR A 4 -4.58 4.32 -3.49
N TYR A 5 -4.11 3.83 -2.36
CA TYR A 5 -4.65 2.68 -1.66
C TYR A 5 -4.90 3.01 -0.19
N ARG A 6 -5.77 2.23 0.45
CA ARG A 6 -5.89 2.13 1.89
C ARG A 6 -5.32 0.79 2.35
N TYR A 7 -4.42 0.80 3.33
CA TYR A 7 -3.88 -0.43 3.92
C TYR A 7 -4.81 -0.97 4.99
N LEU A 8 -5.25 -2.22 4.87
CA LEU A 8 -6.19 -2.85 5.80
C LEU A 8 -5.49 -3.55 6.97
N GLY A 9 -4.21 -3.88 6.85
CA GLY A 9 -3.49 -4.74 7.80
C GLY A 9 -3.83 -6.23 7.65
N ASP A 10 -2.90 -7.12 7.96
CA ASP A 10 -3.21 -8.52 8.20
C ASP A 10 -3.61 -8.75 9.67
N ARG A 11 -3.81 -10.03 10.07
CA ARG A 11 -4.19 -10.36 11.45
C ARG A 11 -3.15 -9.87 12.46
N LEU A 12 -1.86 -10.07 12.18
CA LEU A 12 -0.79 -9.70 13.08
C LEU A 12 -0.71 -8.18 13.24
N ALA A 13 -0.73 -7.43 12.13
CA ALA A 13 -0.67 -5.97 12.15
C ALA A 13 -1.84 -5.32 12.93
N ARG A 14 -3.03 -5.95 12.89
CA ARG A 14 -4.18 -5.49 13.68
C ARG A 14 -4.02 -5.80 15.16
N LEU A 15 -3.55 -7.00 15.50
CA LEU A 15 -3.34 -7.42 16.89
C LEU A 15 -2.21 -6.64 17.58
N SER A 16 -1.16 -6.27 16.83
CA SER A 16 -0.06 -5.46 17.35
C SER A 16 -0.34 -3.96 17.37
N GLY A 17 -1.52 -3.51 16.93
CA GLY A 17 -1.86 -2.09 16.90
C GLY A 17 -1.00 -1.27 15.94
N SER A 18 -0.61 -1.85 14.79
CA SER A 18 0.25 -1.15 13.83
C SER A 18 -0.38 0.17 13.39
N PRO A 19 0.37 1.31 13.48
CA PRO A 19 -0.18 2.63 13.17
C PRO A 19 -0.53 2.78 11.68
N LEU A 20 -0.01 1.92 10.81
CA LEU A 20 -0.25 1.96 9.37
C LEU A 20 -1.65 1.43 9.00
N VAL A 21 -2.27 0.64 9.86
CA VAL A 21 -3.59 0.04 9.59
C VAL A 21 -4.62 1.15 9.41
N GLY A 22 -5.34 1.09 8.29
CA GLY A 22 -6.34 2.07 7.89
C GLY A 22 -5.79 3.31 7.18
N GLN A 23 -4.47 3.52 7.14
CA GLN A 23 -3.87 4.68 6.48
C GLN A 23 -3.90 4.58 4.95
N HIS A 24 -3.83 5.74 4.31
CA HIS A 24 -3.65 5.87 2.88
C HIS A 24 -2.17 5.76 2.49
N CYS A 25 -1.91 5.14 1.34
CA CYS A 25 -0.59 5.01 0.76
C CYS A 25 -0.63 5.04 -0.77
N ARG A 26 0.52 5.29 -1.38
CA ARG A 26 0.70 5.28 -2.84
C ARG A 26 1.65 4.16 -3.25
N ALA A 27 1.43 3.56 -4.42
CA ALA A 27 2.40 2.61 -4.97
C ALA A 27 3.69 3.34 -5.37
N VAL A 28 4.85 2.81 -4.95
CA VAL A 28 6.14 3.26 -5.47
C VAL A 28 6.40 2.59 -6.81
N HIS A 29 6.82 3.36 -7.80
CA HIS A 29 7.09 2.87 -9.15
C HIS A 29 8.60 2.83 -9.43
N ASP A 30 9.02 1.89 -10.26
CA ASP A 30 10.38 1.83 -10.78
C ASP A 30 10.62 2.91 -11.87
N GLU A 31 11.85 2.98 -12.38
CA GLU A 31 12.24 3.89 -13.47
C GLU A 31 11.44 3.66 -14.76
N ARG A 32 10.79 2.51 -14.90
CA ARG A 32 9.95 2.12 -16.04
C ARG A 32 8.47 2.44 -15.79
N GLY A 33 8.13 3.07 -14.67
CA GLY A 33 6.76 3.43 -14.29
C GLY A 33 5.90 2.26 -13.80
N LYS A 34 6.48 1.09 -13.52
CA LYS A 34 5.75 -0.08 -13.00
C LYS A 34 5.79 -0.09 -11.48
N CYS A 35 4.69 -0.50 -10.83
CA CYS A 35 4.67 -0.65 -9.37
C CYS A 35 5.71 -1.70 -8.93
N ILE A 36 6.50 -1.36 -7.91
CA ILE A 36 7.53 -2.24 -7.36
C ILE A 36 6.85 -3.33 -6.53
N ARG A 37 6.99 -4.59 -6.96
CA ARG A 37 6.40 -5.77 -6.33
C ARG A 37 7.47 -6.77 -5.91
N GLY A 38 7.33 -7.32 -4.70
CA GLY A 38 8.14 -8.41 -4.19
C GLY A 38 7.62 -9.78 -4.63
N ARG A 39 8.46 -10.81 -4.46
CA ARG A 39 8.19 -12.19 -4.92
C ARG A 39 6.92 -12.81 -4.32
N ASN A 40 6.54 -12.43 -3.10
CA ASN A 40 5.40 -13.02 -2.36
C ASN A 40 4.10 -12.20 -2.49
N GLY A 41 3.93 -11.47 -3.59
CA GLY A 41 2.78 -10.57 -3.79
C GLY A 41 2.76 -9.38 -2.81
N SER A 42 3.93 -9.03 -2.27
CA SER A 42 4.11 -7.80 -1.49
C SER A 42 4.34 -6.63 -2.44
N MET A 43 4.06 -5.42 -1.98
CA MET A 43 4.25 -4.20 -2.76
C MET A 43 4.94 -3.14 -1.91
N LEU A 44 5.87 -2.40 -2.53
CA LEU A 44 6.46 -1.23 -1.90
C LEU A 44 5.49 -0.07 -2.04
N VAL A 45 5.10 0.51 -0.91
CA VAL A 45 4.19 1.65 -0.84
C VAL A 45 4.80 2.77 -0.01
N GLU A 46 4.30 3.98 -0.23
CA GLU A 46 4.68 5.17 0.52
C GLU A 46 3.48 5.68 1.31
N PHE A 47 3.61 5.65 2.64
CA PHE A 47 2.72 6.28 3.59
C PHE A 47 3.23 7.68 3.92
N ALA A 48 2.43 8.49 4.63
CA ALA A 48 2.86 9.79 5.11
C ALA A 48 4.09 9.70 6.05
N THR A 49 4.21 8.59 6.78
CA THR A 49 5.32 8.33 7.71
C THR A 49 6.55 7.70 7.05
N GLY A 50 6.49 7.41 5.74
CA GLY A 50 7.59 6.80 4.99
C GLY A 50 7.20 5.53 4.23
N ARG A 51 8.23 4.87 3.67
CA ARG A 51 8.05 3.69 2.83
C ARG A 51 7.97 2.40 3.63
N ALA A 52 7.11 1.49 3.19
CA ALA A 52 7.00 0.16 3.78
C ALA A 52 6.63 -0.88 2.71
N VAL A 53 7.10 -2.11 2.93
CA VAL A 53 6.69 -3.28 2.13
C VAL A 53 5.48 -3.92 2.82
N VAL A 54 4.37 -4.01 2.11
CA VAL A 54 3.12 -4.58 2.67
C VAL A 54 2.54 -5.66 1.75
N PRO A 55 1.75 -6.62 2.28
CA PRO A 55 1.09 -7.61 1.44
C PRO A 55 0.05 -6.94 0.52
N GLY A 56 0.18 -7.11 -0.80
CA GLY A 56 -0.69 -6.44 -1.77
C GLY A 56 -2.18 -6.77 -1.60
N ARG A 57 -2.51 -7.98 -1.12
CA ARG A 57 -3.88 -8.39 -0.80
C ARG A 57 -4.54 -7.56 0.31
N GLN A 58 -3.74 -6.88 1.14
CA GLN A 58 -4.23 -5.99 2.20
C GLN A 58 -4.36 -4.54 1.73
N LEU A 59 -4.14 -4.25 0.44
CA LEU A 59 -4.35 -2.93 -0.13
C LEU A 59 -5.70 -2.86 -0.83
N ARG A 60 -6.55 -1.95 -0.40
CA ARG A 60 -7.79 -1.61 -1.11
C ARG A 60 -7.52 -0.38 -1.98
N LYS A 61 -7.70 -0.51 -3.30
CA LYS A 61 -7.58 0.62 -4.22
C LYS A 61 -8.69 1.63 -3.93
N ASN A 62 -8.34 2.91 -3.80
CA ASN A 62 -9.33 3.96 -3.72
C ASN A 62 -9.98 4.15 -5.10
N PRO A 63 -11.29 4.43 -5.16
CA PRO A 63 -11.94 4.77 -6.42
C PRO A 63 -11.20 5.94 -7.07
N ALA A 64 -11.05 5.88 -8.39
CA ALA A 64 -10.55 7.05 -9.12
C ALA A 64 -11.51 8.22 -8.85
N PRO A 65 -11.01 9.46 -8.71
CA PRO A 65 -11.89 10.60 -8.61
C PRO A 65 -12.80 10.59 -9.84
N THR A 66 -14.11 10.48 -9.60
CA THR A 66 -15.15 10.63 -10.62
C THR A 66 -15.00 12.05 -11.17
N ARG A 67 -14.74 12.16 -12.47
CA ARG A 67 -14.62 13.43 -13.18
C ARG A 67 -16.00 14.04 -13.41
#